data_AF-A0A378QS03-F1
#
_entry.id   AF-A0A378QS03-F1
#
_cell.length_a   1.000
_cell.length_b   1.000
_cell.length_c   1.000
_cell.angle_alpha   90.00
_cell.angle_beta   90.00
_cell.angle_gamma   90.00
#
_symmetry.space_group_name_H-M   'P 1'
#
loop_
_entity.id
_entity.type
_entity.pdbx_description
1 polymer ?
#
loop_
_entity_poly.entity_id
_entity_poly.type
_entity_poly.pdbx_seq_one_letter_code
_entity_poly.pdbx_strand_id
1 'polypeptide(L)'
;MSKRMMSASLSLCMILPIIGLANPSYSPHADSDKALIGKWQCHIKHANPLIKQESQLQFFKNHTMHEHIRIYYGQPNDYAYQIESATAKSSWTLAQETLHYGNHQFHNYAVRMPNANKDDLEQASIALQKSLPMVQDMMNNDINKRTFDIHFINKKSFIMNDVDSQIFTTCHKQGLFGFIL
;
A
#
# COMPACT_ATOMS: atom_id res chain seq x y z
N MET A 1 -49.23 40.25 -60.06
CA MET A 1 -48.23 41.34 -60.18
C MET A 1 -47.93 41.91 -58.80
N SER A 2 -46.67 42.32 -58.62
CA SER A 2 -46.10 43.11 -57.53
C SER A 2 -45.61 42.40 -56.26
N LYS A 3 -44.28 42.44 -56.15
CA LYS A 3 -43.39 42.15 -55.04
C LYS A 3 -43.53 43.19 -53.92
N ARG A 4 -43.26 42.80 -52.66
CA ARG A 4 -42.58 43.59 -51.60
C ARG A 4 -42.21 42.58 -50.50
N MET A 5 -40.95 42.17 -50.42
CA MET A 5 -39.81 42.79 -49.72
C MET A 5 -39.63 42.23 -48.31
N MET A 6 -38.37 41.88 -48.06
CA MET A 6 -37.82 41.12 -46.94
C MET A 6 -38.05 41.77 -45.57
N SER A 7 -38.19 40.93 -44.56
CA SER A 7 -37.44 41.12 -43.31
C SER A 7 -36.96 39.75 -42.85
N ALA A 8 -35.67 39.51 -43.05
CA ALA A 8 -34.97 38.36 -42.53
C ALA A 8 -34.64 38.63 -41.06
N SER A 9 -35.51 38.20 -40.15
CA SER A 9 -35.18 38.11 -38.74
C SER A 9 -34.33 36.86 -38.53
N LEU A 10 -33.00 37.04 -38.64
CA LEU A 10 -31.98 36.16 -38.11
C LEU A 10 -32.21 36.02 -36.59
N SER A 11 -32.87 34.94 -36.19
CA SER A 11 -32.88 34.53 -34.79
C SER A 11 -31.48 34.01 -34.47
N LEU A 12 -30.70 34.88 -33.83
CA LEU A 12 -29.39 34.61 -33.28
C LEU A 12 -29.57 33.57 -32.16
N CYS A 13 -29.44 32.28 -32.48
CA CYS A 13 -29.15 31.27 -31.46
C CYS A 13 -27.84 31.69 -30.81
N MET A 14 -27.92 32.32 -29.63
CA MET A 14 -26.79 32.43 -28.71
C MET A 14 -26.42 31.03 -28.27
N ILE A 15 -25.60 30.35 -29.07
CA ILE A 15 -24.76 29.25 -28.62
C ILE A 15 -23.75 29.91 -27.68
N LEU A 16 -24.10 29.97 -26.39
CA LEU A 16 -23.11 30.13 -25.35
C LEU A 16 -22.06 29.04 -25.57
N PRO A 17 -20.76 29.36 -25.71
CA PRO A 17 -19.76 28.33 -25.58
C PRO A 17 -19.90 27.82 -24.15
N ILE A 18 -20.46 26.62 -24.03
CA ILE A 18 -20.19 25.75 -22.88
C ILE A 18 -18.69 25.55 -22.97
N ILE A 19 -17.93 26.45 -22.33
CA ILE A 19 -16.51 26.27 -22.09
C ILE A 19 -16.47 25.01 -21.25
N GLY A 20 -16.17 23.92 -21.94
CA GLY A 20 -15.87 22.63 -21.37
C GLY A 20 -14.68 22.79 -20.45
N LEU A 21 -14.97 23.04 -19.19
CA LEU A 21 -14.22 22.49 -18.09
C LEU A 21 -15.13 21.49 -17.38
N ALA A 22 -15.65 20.53 -18.15
CA ALA A 22 -15.59 19.19 -17.63
C ALA A 22 -14.10 18.96 -17.40
N ASN A 23 -13.64 19.15 -16.16
CA ASN A 23 -12.48 18.42 -15.68
C ASN A 23 -12.67 17.02 -16.25
N PRO A 24 -11.73 16.48 -17.06
CA PRO A 24 -11.76 15.06 -17.27
C PRO A 24 -11.72 14.51 -15.85
N SER A 25 -12.86 13.97 -15.43
CA SER A 25 -12.96 13.12 -14.27
C SER A 25 -11.74 12.23 -14.39
N TYR A 26 -10.75 12.49 -13.53
CA TYR A 26 -9.63 11.59 -13.38
C TYR A 26 -10.31 10.33 -12.86
N SER A 27 -10.73 9.45 -13.77
CA SER A 27 -11.18 8.12 -13.41
C SER A 27 -9.92 7.44 -12.92
N PRO A 28 -9.75 7.24 -11.60
CA PRO A 28 -8.52 6.70 -11.05
C PRO A 28 -8.23 5.29 -11.61
N HIS A 29 -9.25 4.66 -12.21
CA HIS A 29 -9.33 3.23 -12.50
C HIS A 29 -8.68 2.79 -13.81
N ALA A 30 -8.49 3.66 -14.81
CA ALA A 30 -7.90 3.23 -16.11
C ALA A 30 -6.36 3.17 -16.09
N ASP A 31 -5.72 3.84 -15.12
CA ASP A 31 -4.27 3.90 -14.93
C ASP A 31 -3.82 3.36 -13.56
N SER A 32 -4.71 2.80 -12.75
CA SER A 32 -4.43 2.38 -11.37
C SER A 32 -3.38 1.27 -11.27
N ASP A 33 -3.42 0.28 -12.16
CA ASP A 33 -2.44 -0.81 -12.19
C ASP A 33 -1.05 -0.28 -12.51
N LYS A 34 -0.97 0.66 -13.46
CA LYS A 34 0.29 1.35 -13.78
C LYS A 34 0.75 2.25 -12.65
N ALA A 35 -0.18 2.84 -11.90
CA ALA A 35 0.13 3.69 -10.76
C ALA A 35 0.79 2.88 -9.64
N LEU A 36 0.34 1.63 -9.37
CA LEU A 36 0.93 0.72 -8.38
C LEU A 36 2.35 0.29 -8.72
N ILE A 37 2.69 0.12 -10.00
CA ILE A 37 4.02 -0.37 -10.38
C ILE A 37 5.11 0.55 -9.81
N GLY A 38 6.08 -0.06 -9.13
CA GLY A 38 7.17 0.64 -8.45
C GLY A 38 7.36 0.21 -7.01
N LYS A 39 8.25 0.91 -6.31
CA LYS A 39 8.58 0.69 -4.90
C LYS A 39 7.77 1.61 -4.00
N TRP A 40 7.32 1.09 -2.87
CA TRP A 40 6.51 1.78 -1.88
C TRP A 40 7.04 1.52 -0.49
N GLN A 41 7.07 2.57 0.33
CA GLN A 41 7.26 2.47 1.76
C GLN A 41 5.90 2.58 2.43
N CYS A 42 5.55 1.58 3.21
CA CYS A 42 4.27 1.45 3.87
C CYS A 42 4.45 1.45 5.39
N HIS A 43 3.52 2.11 6.07
CA HIS A 43 3.41 2.16 7.52
C HIS A 43 2.07 1.57 7.93
N ILE A 44 2.14 0.56 8.79
CA ILE A 44 0.99 -0.21 9.25
C ILE A 44 0.66 0.26 10.67
N LYS A 45 -0.62 0.60 10.90
CA LYS A 45 -1.08 1.01 12.22
C LYS A 45 -1.66 -0.19 12.98
N HIS A 46 -1.03 -0.57 14.07
CA HIS A 46 -1.54 -1.58 14.98
C HIS A 46 -2.36 -0.96 16.11
N ALA A 47 -3.31 -1.73 16.65
CA ALA A 47 -4.04 -1.35 17.86
C ALA A 47 -3.13 -1.32 19.10
N ASN A 48 -2.12 -2.20 19.13
CA ASN A 48 -1.11 -2.20 20.18
C ASN A 48 -0.07 -1.10 19.90
N PRO A 49 0.05 -0.06 20.75
CA PRO A 49 1.00 1.03 20.54
C PRO A 49 2.47 0.61 20.71
N LEU A 50 2.73 -0.60 21.22
CA LEU A 50 4.07 -1.16 21.36
C LEU A 50 4.59 -1.79 20.08
N ILE A 51 3.74 -1.93 19.06
CA ILE A 51 4.08 -2.57 17.79
C ILE A 51 4.14 -1.50 16.72
N LYS A 52 5.31 -1.35 16.11
CA LYS A 52 5.49 -0.58 14.89
C LYS A 52 5.84 -1.53 13.76
N GLN A 53 5.12 -1.44 12.64
CA GLN A 53 5.44 -2.22 11.45
C GLN A 53 5.63 -1.32 10.23
N GLU A 54 6.66 -1.63 9.46
CA GLU A 54 6.99 -1.01 8.20
C GLU A 54 7.05 -2.09 7.13
N SER A 55 6.54 -1.80 5.94
CA SER A 55 6.63 -2.71 4.79
C SER A 55 7.18 -1.98 3.58
N GLN A 56 8.07 -2.64 2.85
CA GLN A 56 8.57 -2.20 1.56
C GLN A 56 7.98 -3.08 0.48
N LEU A 57 7.04 -2.54 -0.29
CA LEU A 57 6.38 -3.24 -1.38
C LEU A 57 7.00 -2.85 -2.71
N GLN A 58 7.23 -3.83 -3.59
CA GLN A 58 7.63 -3.60 -4.97
C GLN A 58 6.70 -4.34 -5.92
N PHE A 59 5.86 -3.58 -6.63
CA PHE A 59 4.95 -4.10 -7.66
C PHE A 59 5.63 -4.08 -9.02
N PHE A 60 5.66 -5.23 -9.69
CA PHE A 60 6.26 -5.42 -11.00
C PHE A 60 5.20 -5.54 -12.11
N LYS A 61 5.58 -5.17 -13.34
CA LYS A 61 4.74 -5.26 -14.55
C LYS A 61 4.22 -6.68 -14.85
N ASN A 62 4.93 -7.70 -14.38
CA ASN A 62 4.58 -9.10 -14.58
C ASN A 62 3.61 -9.64 -13.50
N HIS A 63 2.91 -8.76 -12.77
CA HIS A 63 1.98 -9.13 -11.70
C HIS A 63 2.61 -9.88 -10.54
N THR A 64 3.93 -9.74 -10.35
CA THR A 64 4.62 -10.16 -9.12
C THR A 64 4.77 -8.98 -8.18
N MET A 65 4.68 -9.23 -6.87
CA MET A 65 4.92 -8.29 -5.79
C MET A 65 5.97 -8.89 -4.86
N HIS A 66 6.97 -8.10 -4.50
CA HIS A 66 7.90 -8.44 -3.43
C HIS A 66 7.64 -7.54 -2.23
N GLU A 67 7.61 -8.14 -1.05
CA GLU A 67 7.39 -7.45 0.20
C GLU A 67 8.55 -7.72 1.16
N HIS A 68 9.02 -6.67 1.82
CA HIS A 68 9.95 -6.79 2.93
C HIS A 68 9.35 -6.09 4.16
N ILE A 69 9.03 -6.88 5.17
CA ILE A 69 8.35 -6.47 6.39
C ILE A 69 9.40 -6.28 7.48
N ARG A 70 9.26 -5.20 8.26
CA ARG A 70 9.98 -4.99 9.52
C ARG A 70 8.98 -4.69 10.64
N ILE A 71 8.98 -5.50 11.68
CA ILE A 71 8.17 -5.28 12.88
C ILE A 71 9.11 -4.98 14.05
N TYR A 72 8.76 -3.98 14.85
CA TYR A 72 9.48 -3.52 16.03
C TYR A 72 8.57 -3.61 17.26
N TYR A 73 9.10 -4.12 18.37
CA TYR A 73 8.39 -4.22 19.64
C TYR A 73 9.07 -3.41 20.75
N GLY A 74 8.27 -2.79 21.63
CA GLY A 74 8.69 -2.36 22.97
C GLY A 74 8.47 -0.88 23.30
N GLN A 75 8.58 -0.55 24.59
CA GLN A 75 8.77 0.81 25.10
C GLN A 75 10.28 1.09 25.25
N PRO A 76 10.73 2.36 25.27
CA PRO A 76 12.15 2.70 25.47
C PRO A 76 12.81 2.07 26.72
N ASN A 77 12.01 1.68 27.73
CA ASN A 77 12.50 1.30 29.05
C ASN A 77 12.22 -0.16 29.43
N ASP A 78 11.56 -0.94 28.57
CA ASP A 78 11.21 -2.33 28.87
C ASP A 78 11.57 -3.19 27.65
N TYR A 79 12.71 -3.86 27.77
CA TYR A 79 13.31 -4.82 26.86
C TYR A 79 13.38 -4.46 25.35
N ALA A 80 14.63 -4.18 24.94
CA ALA A 80 15.25 -4.78 23.76
C ALA A 80 14.39 -4.87 22.48
N TYR A 81 14.45 -3.85 21.63
CA TYR A 81 13.80 -3.86 20.31
C TYR A 81 13.96 -5.19 19.58
N GLN A 82 12.88 -5.93 19.40
CA GLN A 82 12.87 -7.09 18.54
C GLN A 82 12.51 -6.63 17.12
N ILE A 83 13.46 -6.72 16.20
CA ILE A 83 13.25 -6.46 14.77
C ILE A 83 13.01 -7.78 14.09
N GLU A 84 11.78 -8.01 13.68
CA GLU A 84 11.39 -9.13 12.83
C GLU A 84 11.45 -8.68 11.39
N SER A 85 12.33 -9.29 10.59
CA SER A 85 12.39 -9.05 9.16
C SER A 85 11.87 -10.26 8.41
N ALA A 86 10.89 -10.07 7.54
CA ALA A 86 10.35 -11.11 6.70
C ALA A 86 10.35 -10.67 5.24
N THR A 87 10.70 -11.56 4.32
CA THR A 87 10.57 -11.29 2.87
C THR A 87 9.51 -12.20 2.29
N ALA A 88 8.53 -11.62 1.60
CA ALA A 88 7.49 -12.37 0.92
C ALA A 88 7.45 -12.06 -0.58
N LYS A 89 6.89 -13.00 -1.34
CA LYS A 89 6.51 -12.79 -2.74
C LYS A 89 5.07 -13.19 -2.95
N SER A 90 4.40 -12.51 -3.87
CA SER A 90 3.02 -12.80 -4.23
C SER A 90 2.79 -12.49 -5.71
N SER A 91 1.79 -13.13 -6.30
CA SER A 91 1.09 -12.53 -7.43
C SER A 91 0.15 -11.43 -6.94
N TRP A 92 -0.10 -10.41 -7.77
CA TRP A 92 -1.08 -9.37 -7.47
C TRP A 92 -1.94 -9.04 -8.70
N THR A 93 -3.18 -8.64 -8.43
CA THR A 93 -4.09 -8.07 -9.42
C THR A 93 -4.88 -6.96 -8.76
N LEU A 94 -5.11 -5.86 -9.47
CA LEU A 94 -5.98 -4.80 -9.00
C LEU A 94 -7.25 -4.81 -9.87
N ALA A 95 -8.40 -4.89 -9.23
CA ALA A 95 -9.69 -4.78 -9.89
C ALA A 95 -10.46 -3.65 -9.20
N GLN A 96 -10.70 -2.56 -9.95
CA GLN A 96 -11.36 -1.35 -9.42
C GLN A 96 -10.59 -0.75 -8.23
N GLU A 97 -11.08 -0.98 -7.01
CA GLU A 97 -10.49 -0.52 -5.74
C GLU A 97 -10.12 -1.69 -4.83
N THR A 98 -10.02 -2.89 -5.40
CA THR A 98 -9.73 -4.11 -4.65
C THR A 98 -8.44 -4.74 -5.16
N LEU A 99 -7.42 -4.75 -4.31
CA LEU A 99 -6.13 -5.37 -4.56
C LEU A 99 -6.16 -6.80 -4.03
N HIS A 100 -5.99 -7.77 -4.93
CA HIS A 100 -5.90 -9.18 -4.57
C HIS A 100 -4.44 -9.62 -4.61
N TYR A 101 -3.96 -10.17 -3.50
CA TYR A 101 -2.73 -10.95 -3.46
C TYR A 101 -3.06 -12.42 -3.62
N GLY A 102 -2.21 -13.14 -4.33
CA GLY A 102 -2.28 -14.59 -4.48
C GLY A 102 -0.90 -15.23 -4.34
N ASN A 103 -0.84 -16.49 -3.92
CA ASN A 103 0.42 -17.22 -3.71
C ASN A 103 1.41 -16.43 -2.83
N HIS A 104 0.92 -15.81 -1.74
CA HIS A 104 1.78 -15.13 -0.79
C HIS A 104 2.68 -16.18 -0.11
N GLN A 105 3.99 -15.98 -0.20
CA GLN A 105 4.98 -16.93 0.32
C GLN A 105 6.09 -16.19 1.05
N PHE A 106 6.25 -16.45 2.34
CA PHE A 106 7.44 -16.04 3.09
C PHE A 106 8.67 -16.88 2.71
N HIS A 107 9.77 -16.20 2.41
CA HIS A 107 11.03 -16.82 1.96
C HIS A 107 12.12 -16.78 3.03
N ASN A 108 12.18 -15.71 3.81
CA ASN A 108 13.20 -15.51 4.83
C ASN A 108 12.58 -14.83 6.03
N TYR A 109 13.11 -15.17 7.19
CA TYR A 109 12.73 -14.61 8.47
C TYR A 109 13.98 -14.44 9.34
N ALA A 110 14.07 -13.32 10.06
CA ALA A 110 15.10 -13.11 11.07
C ALA A 110 14.59 -12.25 12.23
N VAL A 111 15.01 -12.62 13.44
CA VAL A 111 14.89 -11.81 14.66
C VAL A 111 16.20 -11.09 14.91
N ARG A 112 16.14 -9.79 15.21
CA ARG A 112 17.30 -9.04 15.71
C ARG A 112 16.94 -8.31 16.99
N MET A 113 17.87 -8.31 17.95
CA MET A 113 17.76 -7.51 19.17
C MET A 113 18.97 -6.57 19.25
N PRO A 114 18.92 -5.38 18.63
CA PRO A 114 20.07 -4.49 18.54
C PRO A 114 20.48 -3.91 19.90
N ASN A 115 19.59 -3.97 20.90
CA ASN A 115 19.81 -3.44 22.23
C ASN A 115 20.03 -4.53 23.30
N ALA A 116 20.04 -5.81 22.92
CA ALA A 116 20.40 -6.88 23.85
C ALA A 116 21.93 -6.99 23.95
N ASN A 117 22.43 -7.20 25.16
CA ASN A 117 23.83 -7.58 25.33
C ASN A 117 24.03 -8.96 24.68
N LYS A 118 25.12 -9.16 23.93
CA LYS A 118 25.40 -10.41 23.21
C LYS A 118 25.52 -11.61 24.14
N ASP A 119 25.85 -11.37 25.41
CA ASP A 119 25.98 -12.40 26.45
C ASP A 119 24.67 -12.68 27.19
N ASP A 120 23.59 -11.94 26.89
CA ASP A 120 22.28 -12.10 27.51
C ASP A 120 21.43 -13.11 26.70
N LEU A 121 21.84 -14.38 26.80
CA LEU A 121 21.17 -15.52 26.15
C LEU A 121 19.71 -15.68 26.61
N GLU A 122 19.38 -15.20 27.81
CA GLU A 122 18.02 -15.25 28.36
C GLU A 122 17.09 -14.29 27.60
N GLN A 123 17.52 -13.04 27.37
CA GLN A 123 16.78 -12.09 26.55
C GLN A 123 16.62 -12.56 25.11
N ALA A 124 17.66 -13.19 24.55
CA ALA A 124 17.60 -13.75 23.22
C ALA A 124 16.57 -14.88 23.08
N SER A 125 16.50 -15.75 24.10
CA SER A 125 15.53 -16.83 24.16
C SER A 125 14.09 -16.30 24.31
N ILE A 126 13.88 -15.28 25.15
CA ILE A 126 12.57 -14.64 25.34
C ILE A 126 12.06 -13.99 24.05
N ALA A 127 12.92 -13.24 23.35
CA ALA A 127 12.54 -12.62 22.07
C ALA A 127 12.20 -13.68 21.02
N LEU A 128 13.02 -14.73 20.89
CA LEU A 128 12.75 -15.80 19.95
C LEU A 128 11.39 -16.47 20.26
N GLN A 129 11.12 -16.81 21.53
CA GLN A 129 9.86 -17.42 21.97
C GLN A 129 8.63 -16.53 21.73
N LYS A 130 8.78 -15.20 21.85
CA LYS A 130 7.67 -14.26 21.59
C LYS A 130 7.37 -14.07 20.11
N SER A 131 8.42 -14.06 19.27
CA SER A 131 8.23 -13.87 17.82
C SER A 131 7.83 -15.11 17.05
N LEU A 132 8.30 -16.28 17.46
CA LEU A 132 8.04 -17.52 16.72
C LEU A 132 6.54 -17.75 16.48
N PRO A 133 5.64 -17.56 17.47
CA PRO A 133 4.21 -17.72 17.27
C PRO A 133 3.63 -16.70 16.30
N MET A 134 4.06 -15.43 16.33
CA MET A 134 3.56 -14.41 15.40
C MET A 134 4.01 -14.68 13.97
N VAL A 135 5.23 -15.20 13.81
CA VAL A 135 5.78 -15.56 12.50
C VAL A 135 5.12 -16.81 11.98
N GLN A 136 4.92 -17.79 12.84
CA GLN A 136 4.12 -18.96 12.51
C GLN A 136 2.70 -18.55 12.17
N ASP A 137 2.11 -17.58 12.87
CA ASP A 137 0.80 -17.04 12.52
C ASP A 137 0.82 -16.34 11.16
N MET A 138 1.83 -15.52 10.86
CA MET A 138 2.00 -14.91 9.52
C MET A 138 2.23 -15.96 8.42
N MET A 139 3.00 -17.02 8.70
CA MET A 139 3.31 -18.10 7.75
C MET A 139 2.16 -19.11 7.60
N ASN A 140 1.37 -19.33 8.64
CA ASN A 140 0.25 -20.28 8.65
C ASN A 140 -1.06 -19.61 8.21
N ASN A 141 -1.23 -18.32 8.54
CA ASN A 141 -2.29 -17.43 8.04
C ASN A 141 -1.83 -16.67 6.79
N ASP A 142 -0.78 -17.13 6.13
CA ASP A 142 -0.54 -16.87 4.71
C ASP A 142 -1.60 -17.61 3.90
N ILE A 143 -2.82 -17.10 4.01
CA ILE A 143 -3.94 -17.47 3.18
C ILE A 143 -3.42 -17.28 1.77
N ASN A 144 -3.49 -18.34 0.95
CA ASN A 144 -3.07 -18.36 -0.44
C ASN A 144 -3.64 -17.17 -1.27
N LYS A 145 -4.59 -16.41 -0.72
CA LYS A 145 -5.13 -15.16 -1.23
C LYS A 145 -5.42 -14.16 -0.10
N ARG A 146 -5.05 -12.89 -0.25
CA ARG A 146 -5.52 -11.78 0.59
C ARG A 146 -6.18 -10.71 -0.27
N THR A 147 -7.11 -9.97 0.32
CA THR A 147 -7.83 -8.91 -0.36
C THR A 147 -7.71 -7.61 0.44
N PHE A 148 -7.43 -6.52 -0.28
CA PHE A 148 -7.30 -5.20 0.31
C PHE A 148 -8.17 -4.20 -0.44
N ASP A 149 -8.91 -3.38 0.30
CA ASP A 149 -9.52 -2.19 -0.28
C ASP A 149 -8.44 -1.12 -0.41
N ILE A 150 -8.24 -0.58 -1.60
CA ILE A 150 -7.21 0.42 -1.91
C ILE A 150 -7.84 1.73 -2.35
N HIS A 151 -7.36 2.82 -1.75
CA HIS A 151 -7.75 4.17 -2.13
C HIS A 151 -6.50 5.01 -2.46
N PHE A 152 -6.39 5.44 -3.72
CA PHE A 152 -5.32 6.34 -4.15
C PHE A 152 -5.63 7.76 -3.70
N ILE A 153 -4.79 8.30 -2.82
CA ILE A 153 -4.84 9.73 -2.48
C ILE A 153 -4.28 10.54 -3.65
N ASN A 154 -3.17 10.08 -4.24
CA ASN A 154 -2.55 10.67 -5.43
C ASN A 154 -1.59 9.65 -6.08
N LYS A 155 -0.86 10.06 -7.14
CA LYS A 155 0.10 9.20 -7.87
C LYS A 155 1.29 8.69 -7.05
N LYS A 156 1.52 9.24 -5.85
CA LYS A 156 2.64 8.95 -4.95
C LYS A 156 2.19 8.40 -3.60
N SER A 157 0.90 8.31 -3.31
CA SER A 157 0.43 7.78 -2.04
C SER A 157 -0.94 7.14 -2.14
N PHE A 158 -1.12 6.04 -1.42
CA PHE A 158 -2.40 5.36 -1.29
C PHE A 158 -2.56 4.81 0.13
N ILE A 159 -3.80 4.49 0.47
CA ILE A 159 -4.17 3.77 1.69
C ILE A 159 -4.67 2.40 1.26
N MET A 160 -4.28 1.36 1.98
CA MET A 160 -4.91 0.04 1.87
C MET A 160 -5.47 -0.40 3.21
N ASN A 161 -6.62 -1.06 3.18
CA ASN A 161 -7.23 -1.71 4.32
C ASN A 161 -7.28 -3.21 4.04
N ASP A 162 -6.66 -4.01 4.91
CA ASP A 162 -6.80 -5.47 4.86
C ASP A 162 -8.24 -5.84 5.25
N VAL A 163 -8.98 -6.48 4.33
CA VAL A 163 -10.41 -6.73 4.49
C VAL A 163 -10.71 -7.66 5.67
N ASP A 164 -9.81 -8.61 5.95
CA ASP A 164 -10.00 -9.64 6.96
C ASP A 164 -9.60 -9.15 8.36
N SER A 165 -8.52 -8.38 8.44
CA SER A 165 -7.95 -7.92 9.71
C SER A 165 -8.27 -6.47 10.08
N GLN A 166 -8.89 -5.71 9.16
CA GLN A 166 -9.19 -4.27 9.31
C GLN A 166 -7.97 -3.42 9.67
N ILE A 167 -6.80 -3.85 9.19
CA ILE A 167 -5.54 -3.16 9.42
C ILE A 167 -5.36 -2.10 8.33
N PHE A 168 -5.26 -0.84 8.77
CA PHE A 168 -4.99 0.29 7.90
C PHE A 168 -3.50 0.47 7.66
N THR A 169 -3.15 0.56 6.39
CA THR A 169 -1.78 0.75 5.92
C THR A 169 -1.71 1.97 5.02
N THR A 170 -0.77 2.86 5.30
CA THR A 170 -0.49 4.04 4.48
C THR A 170 0.78 3.80 3.69
N CYS A 171 0.76 4.05 2.38
CA CYS A 171 1.90 3.79 1.50
C CYS A 171 2.29 5.02 0.70
N HIS A 172 3.60 5.23 0.59
CA HIS A 172 4.21 6.32 -0.16
C HIS A 172 5.22 5.78 -1.17
N LYS A 173 5.16 6.27 -2.40
CA LYS A 173 6.02 5.83 -3.49
C LYS A 173 7.45 6.26 -3.19
N GLN A 174 8.37 5.31 -3.13
CA GLN A 174 9.79 5.64 -3.01
C GLN A 174 10.23 6.31 -4.31
N GLY A 175 10.73 7.54 -4.22
CA GLY A 175 11.36 8.23 -5.35
C GLY A 175 12.63 7.51 -5.80
N LEU A 176 13.14 7.84 -7.00
CA LEU A 176 14.42 7.32 -7.50
C LEU A 176 15.63 7.69 -6.60
N PHE A 177 15.46 8.69 -5.72
CA PHE A 177 16.45 9.11 -4.73
C PHE A 177 15.86 8.87 -3.34
N GLY A 178 16.27 7.78 -2.69
CA GLY A 178 15.66 7.36 -1.43
C GLY A 178 16.49 6.35 -0.64
N PHE A 179 17.81 6.53 -0.61
CA PHE A 179 18.64 6.12 0.53
C PHE A 179 19.39 7.36 0.97
N ILE A 180 19.17 7.77 2.22
CA ILE A 180 20.12 8.32 3.19
C ILE A 180 19.25 8.75 4.38
N LEU A 181 19.26 7.93 5.42
CA LEU A 181 19.45 8.30 6.82
C LEU A 181 19.56 7.01 7.63
#